data_AF-A0A4Z1B202-F1
#
_entry.id   AF-A0A4Z1B202-F1
#
_cell.length_a   1.000
_cell.length_b   1.000
_cell.length_c   1.000
_cell.angle_alpha   90.00
_cell.angle_beta   90.00
_cell.angle_gamma   90.00
#
_symmetry.space_group_name_H-M   'P 1'
#
loop_
_entity.id
_entity.type
_entity.pdbx_description
1 polymer ?
#
loop_
_entity_poly.entity_id
_entity_poly.type
_entity_poly.pdbx_seq_one_letter_code
_entity_poly.pdbx_strand_id
1 'polypeptide(L)'
;MKTYTVKQGDTFTSIAQEFDVKEGHLLRLYHNLHCPEEDVIFGNPIVGKTIVLPKEEIVVFANIDEYNQFLENENEINAENGKDTEQENEPENQQENEESQAEKSSSKSEHNGIYFIIQKGMCQCNQGFKFPKFKVTSHQKHYWNSPDADADYLAVTQDDLTFDPPAMPFGNCKLRPTSGGYLPCVYSPAGKWQKACDKIKVMDKSCLTEISELMCATGGKITILKHGQQSEIGKKNVENASSFEQQIYNPVIDFDEFKDQIVQQNVDYY
;
A
#
# COMPACT_ATOMS: atom_id res chain seq x y z
N MET A 1 2.00 -30.84 23.89
CA MET A 1 1.14 -29.63 23.92
C MET A 1 -0.26 -30.07 24.32
N LYS A 2 -1.07 -29.23 24.98
CA LYS A 2 -2.46 -29.58 25.27
C LYS A 2 -3.24 -29.48 23.96
N THR A 3 -4.03 -30.49 23.61
CA THR A 3 -4.80 -30.50 22.37
C THR A 3 -6.27 -30.76 22.66
N TYR A 4 -7.14 -30.28 21.77
CA TYR A 4 -8.58 -30.49 21.83
C TYR A 4 -9.07 -31.08 20.50
N THR A 5 -9.91 -32.12 20.54
CA THR A 5 -10.52 -32.69 19.33
C THR A 5 -11.86 -32.02 19.07
N VAL A 6 -12.01 -31.40 17.90
CA VAL A 6 -13.20 -30.67 17.50
C VAL A 6 -14.42 -31.59 17.42
N LYS A 7 -15.49 -31.21 18.11
CA LYS A 7 -16.78 -31.92 18.12
C LYS A 7 -17.76 -31.28 17.13
N GLN A 8 -18.84 -31.99 16.86
CA GLN A 8 -19.89 -31.46 15.97
C GLN A 8 -20.57 -30.24 16.59
N GLY A 9 -20.61 -29.14 15.84
CA GLY A 9 -21.19 -27.87 16.28
C GLY A 9 -20.21 -26.91 16.97
N ASP A 10 -18.95 -27.33 17.14
CA ASP A 10 -17.94 -26.47 17.73
C ASP A 10 -17.59 -25.28 16.82
N THR A 11 -17.32 -24.15 17.45
CA THR A 11 -16.74 -22.96 16.82
C THR A 11 -15.49 -22.58 17.58
N PHE A 12 -14.60 -21.79 16.98
CA PHE A 12 -13.45 -21.27 17.72
C PHE A 12 -13.86 -20.49 18.98
N THR A 13 -14.99 -19.78 18.94
CA THR A 13 -15.53 -19.08 20.10
C THR A 13 -15.98 -20.02 21.21
N SER A 14 -16.72 -21.08 20.89
CA SER A 14 -17.20 -22.03 21.90
C SER A 14 -16.04 -22.81 22.54
N ILE A 15 -15.04 -23.20 21.74
CA ILE A 15 -13.83 -23.87 22.24
C ILE A 15 -13.02 -22.90 23.10
N ALA A 16 -12.82 -21.66 22.65
CA ALA A 16 -12.10 -20.65 23.42
C ALA A 16 -12.73 -20.40 24.79
N GLN A 17 -14.07 -20.31 24.85
CA GLN A 17 -14.80 -20.18 26.12
C GLN A 17 -14.61 -21.38 27.05
N GLU A 18 -14.52 -22.60 26.52
CA GLU A 18 -14.28 -23.83 27.33
C GLU A 18 -12.87 -23.81 27.96
N PHE A 19 -11.90 -23.16 27.32
CA PHE A 19 -10.50 -23.13 27.74
C PHE A 19 -10.01 -21.76 28.20
N ASP A 20 -10.92 -20.86 28.55
CA ASP A 20 -10.63 -19.51 29.08
C ASP A 20 -9.74 -18.65 28.15
N VAL A 21 -9.86 -18.86 26.83
CA VAL A 21 -9.24 -18.00 25.84
C VAL A 21 -10.23 -16.87 25.50
N LYS A 22 -9.78 -15.62 25.66
CA LYS A 22 -10.63 -14.42 25.50
C LYS A 22 -11.39 -14.38 24.18
N GLU A 23 -10.74 -14.77 23.08
CA GLU A 23 -11.34 -14.73 21.75
C GLU A 23 -11.02 -15.97 20.93
N GLY A 24 -12.01 -16.46 20.18
CA GLY A 24 -11.85 -17.62 19.30
C GLY A 24 -10.77 -17.42 18.23
N HIS A 25 -10.61 -16.20 17.72
CA HIS A 25 -9.61 -15.92 16.69
C HIS A 25 -8.16 -16.12 17.21
N LEU A 26 -7.92 -15.84 18.50
CA LEU A 26 -6.62 -16.05 19.14
C LEU A 26 -6.31 -17.52 19.30
N LEU A 27 -7.32 -18.34 19.59
CA LEU A 27 -7.16 -19.78 19.64
C LEU A 27 -6.73 -20.34 18.27
N ARG A 28 -7.36 -19.87 17.18
CA ARG A 28 -6.96 -20.23 15.82
C ARG A 28 -5.54 -19.78 15.50
N LEU A 29 -5.19 -18.53 15.81
CA LEU A 29 -3.86 -17.99 15.59
C LEU A 29 -2.80 -18.81 16.34
N TYR A 30 -3.03 -19.07 17.63
CA TYR A 30 -2.13 -19.88 18.44
C TYR A 30 -1.94 -21.26 17.84
N HIS A 31 -3.04 -21.91 17.44
CA HIS A 31 -2.97 -23.21 16.80
C HIS A 31 -2.13 -23.17 15.52
N ASN A 32 -2.42 -22.26 14.58
CA ASN A 32 -1.73 -22.15 13.29
C ASN A 32 -0.22 -21.83 13.44
N LEU A 33 0.17 -21.13 14.51
CA LEU A 33 1.58 -20.87 14.83
C LEU A 33 2.32 -22.07 15.43
N HIS A 34 1.59 -23.07 15.95
CA HIS A 34 2.16 -24.19 16.72
C HIS A 34 1.77 -25.57 16.16
N CYS A 35 1.16 -25.64 14.98
CA CYS A 35 0.84 -26.88 14.28
C CYS A 35 1.72 -27.07 13.02
N PRO A 36 1.84 -28.31 12.52
CA PRO A 36 2.37 -28.56 11.19
C PRO A 36 1.53 -27.88 10.09
N GLU A 37 2.13 -27.64 8.93
CA GLU A 37 1.48 -26.97 7.79
C GLU A 37 0.19 -27.67 7.35
N GLU A 38 0.17 -29.01 7.36
CA GLU A 38 -0.99 -29.83 7.00
C GLU A 38 -2.19 -29.74 7.95
N ASP A 39 -1.99 -29.15 9.13
CA ASP A 39 -3.02 -28.98 10.16
C ASP A 39 -3.40 -27.51 10.38
N VAL A 40 -2.88 -26.58 9.56
CA VAL A 40 -3.32 -25.18 9.60
C VAL A 40 -4.81 -25.09 9.28
N ILE A 41 -5.55 -24.41 10.15
CA ILE A 41 -6.99 -24.23 9.98
C ILE A 41 -7.27 -22.84 9.39
N PHE A 42 -7.99 -22.84 8.28
CA PHE A 42 -8.59 -21.68 7.66
C PHE A 42 -10.09 -21.68 7.90
N GLY A 43 -10.67 -20.51 8.18
CA GLY A 43 -12.11 -20.40 8.44
C GLY A 43 -12.52 -21.04 9.77
N ASN A 44 -13.42 -22.04 9.72
CA ASN A 44 -14.05 -22.69 10.88
C ASN A 44 -13.33 -24.01 11.25
N PRO A 45 -13.39 -24.43 12.53
CA PRO A 45 -12.76 -25.68 12.96
C PRO A 45 -13.45 -26.90 12.33
N ILE A 46 -12.65 -27.89 11.93
CA ILE A 46 -13.12 -29.10 11.24
C ILE A 46 -13.34 -30.22 12.25
N VAL A 47 -14.53 -30.82 12.26
CA VAL A 47 -14.89 -31.93 13.17
C VAL A 47 -13.88 -33.07 13.07
N GLY A 48 -13.39 -33.55 14.20
CA GLY A 48 -12.41 -34.64 14.30
C GLY A 48 -10.94 -34.20 14.18
N LYS A 49 -10.64 -32.95 13.78
CA LYS A 49 -9.29 -32.40 13.81
C LYS A 49 -8.90 -31.95 15.22
N THR A 50 -7.59 -31.89 15.49
CA THR A 50 -7.05 -31.47 16.78
C THR A 50 -6.57 -30.02 16.75
N ILE A 51 -7.00 -29.21 17.70
CA ILE A 51 -6.54 -27.83 17.91
C ILE A 51 -5.50 -27.84 19.04
N VAL A 52 -4.39 -27.16 18.81
CA VAL A 52 -3.36 -26.94 19.83
C VAL A 52 -3.83 -25.80 20.75
N LEU A 53 -3.94 -26.09 22.04
CA LEU A 53 -4.37 -25.13 23.04
C LEU A 53 -3.16 -24.43 23.68
N PRO A 54 -3.27 -23.13 24.01
CA PRO A 54 -2.24 -22.43 24.75
C PRO A 54 -2.07 -23.05 26.14
N LYS A 55 -0.81 -23.18 26.58
CA LYS A 55 -0.48 -23.67 27.93
C LYS A 55 -0.65 -22.60 29.00
N GLU A 56 -0.46 -21.35 28.60
CA GLU A 56 -0.51 -20.15 29.42
C GLU A 56 -1.58 -19.23 28.87
N GLU A 57 -2.10 -18.33 29.71
CA GLU A 57 -3.10 -17.36 29.28
C GLU A 57 -2.50 -16.45 28.20
N ILE A 58 -3.19 -16.33 27.06
CA ILE A 58 -2.78 -15.40 26.02
C ILE A 58 -3.12 -14.00 26.51
N VAL A 59 -2.09 -13.23 26.88
CA VAL A 59 -2.25 -11.82 27.22
C VAL A 59 -2.50 -11.03 25.94
N VAL A 60 -3.63 -10.34 25.91
CA VAL A 60 -4.05 -9.48 24.79
C VAL A 60 -4.18 -8.08 25.34
N PHE A 61 -3.39 -7.16 24.79
CA PHE A 61 -3.42 -5.76 25.15
C PHE A 61 -4.40 -5.05 24.22
N ALA A 62 -5.34 -4.30 24.80
CA ALA A 62 -6.33 -3.56 24.02
C ALA A 62 -5.72 -2.35 23.32
N ASN A 63 -4.59 -1.85 23.82
CA ASN A 63 -3.88 -0.71 23.26
C ASN A 63 -2.39 -0.74 23.64
N ILE A 64 -1.65 0.20 23.05
CA ILE A 64 -0.20 0.31 23.24
C ILE A 64 0.16 0.75 24.66
N ASP A 65 -0.70 1.52 25.33
CA ASP A 65 -0.45 1.99 26.70
C ASP A 65 -0.51 0.82 27.69
N GLU A 66 -1.46 -0.10 27.52
CA GLU A 66 -1.59 -1.33 28.32
C GLU A 66 -0.40 -2.27 28.09
N TYR A 67 0.09 -2.36 26.85
CA TYR A 67 1.30 -3.13 26.53
C TYR A 67 2.55 -2.51 27.18
N ASN A 68 2.73 -1.20 27.07
CA ASN A 68 3.87 -0.50 27.66
C ASN A 68 3.85 -0.62 29.19
N GLN A 69 2.68 -0.50 29.81
CA GLN A 69 2.52 -0.68 31.25
C GLN A 69 2.85 -2.11 31.69
N PHE A 70 2.52 -3.12 30.89
CA PHE A 70 2.91 -4.51 31.16
C PHE A 70 4.43 -4.70 31.11
N LEU A 71 5.10 -4.14 30.10
CA LEU A 71 6.56 -4.19 29.98
C LEU A 71 7.28 -3.48 31.14
N GLU A 72 6.76 -2.34 31.57
CA GLU A 72 7.30 -1.61 32.73
C GLU A 72 7.20 -2.45 34.02
N ASN A 73 6.08 -3.16 34.21
CA ASN A 73 5.86 -4.02 35.37
C ASN A 73 6.73 -5.30 35.35
N GLU A 74 7.00 -5.90 34.19
CA GLU A 74 7.94 -7.05 34.09
C GLU A 74 9.38 -6.66 34.43
N ASN A 75 9.79 -5.43 34.08
CA ASN A 75 11.11 -4.91 34.43
C ASN A 75 11.28 -4.70 35.95
N GLU A 76 10.22 -4.34 36.68
CA GLU A 76 10.25 -4.23 38.14
C GLU A 76 10.37 -5.61 38.82
N ILE A 77 9.73 -6.67 38.29
CA ILE A 77 9.81 -8.03 38.84
C ILE A 77 11.20 -8.64 38.65
N ASN A 78 11.87 -8.34 37.53
CA ASN A 78 13.24 -8.81 37.26
C ASN A 78 14.32 -8.03 38.04
N ALA A 79 14.01 -6.83 38.54
CA ALA A 79 14.91 -6.04 39.38
C ALA A 79 15.04 -6.56 40.82
N GLU A 80 14.05 -7.32 41.33
CA GLU A 80 14.09 -7.89 42.69
C GLU A 80 14.80 -9.26 42.78
N ASN A 81 15.12 -9.90 41.65
CA ASN A 81 15.93 -11.12 41.59
C ASN A 81 17.22 -10.89 40.78
N GLY A 82 18.13 -10.09 41.34
CA GLY A 82 19.37 -9.71 40.68
C GLY A 82 20.30 -10.90 40.35
N LYS A 83 20.73 -10.97 39.09
CA LYS A 83 22.15 -11.00 38.69
C LYS A 83 22.31 -10.83 37.17
N ASP A 84 22.85 -9.67 36.82
CA ASP A 84 23.68 -9.32 35.66
C ASP A 84 23.79 -10.34 34.52
N THR A 85 23.40 -9.92 33.32
CA THR A 85 24.30 -10.00 32.16
C THR A 85 23.94 -8.86 31.19
N GLU A 86 24.68 -7.75 31.29
CA GLU A 86 24.83 -6.83 30.17
C GLU A 86 25.60 -7.57 29.07
N GLN A 87 25.00 -7.72 27.89
CA GLN A 87 25.75 -7.89 26.65
C GLN A 87 25.20 -6.94 25.60
N GLU A 88 26.11 -6.07 25.19
CA GLU A 88 26.03 -5.09 24.12
C GLU A 88 25.64 -5.76 22.81
N ASN A 89 24.70 -5.16 22.07
CA ASN A 89 24.46 -5.48 20.68
C ASN A 89 24.98 -4.32 19.81
N GLU A 90 26.18 -4.49 19.26
CA GLU A 90 26.50 -3.93 17.94
C GLU A 90 25.68 -4.67 16.88
N PRO A 91 25.37 -4.00 15.76
CA PRO A 91 25.52 -4.69 14.49
C PRO A 91 26.46 -3.92 13.55
N GLU A 92 27.55 -4.60 13.23
CA GLU A 92 28.37 -4.42 12.06
C GLU A 92 27.54 -4.51 10.77
N ASN A 93 27.73 -3.49 9.93
CA ASN A 93 27.93 -3.53 8.48
C ASN A 93 27.73 -4.89 7.77
N GLN A 94 26.70 -5.01 6.93
CA GLN A 94 26.63 -6.01 5.88
C GLN A 94 26.58 -5.32 4.52
N GLN A 95 27.71 -5.42 3.82
CA GLN A 95 27.82 -5.25 2.38
C GLN A 95 27.04 -6.38 1.70
N GLU A 96 26.14 -6.03 0.78
CA GLU A 96 25.66 -6.98 -0.23
C GLU A 96 26.23 -6.59 -1.59
N ASN A 97 26.70 -7.65 -2.25
CA ASN A 97 27.58 -7.66 -3.39
C ASN A 97 26.87 -7.21 -4.67
N GLU A 98 27.47 -6.22 -5.34
CA GLU A 98 27.34 -6.06 -6.78
C GLU A 98 28.11 -7.20 -7.46
N GLU A 99 27.43 -8.04 -8.22
CA GLU A 99 28.07 -8.64 -9.40
C GLU A 99 27.16 -8.52 -10.63
N SER A 100 27.65 -7.66 -11.50
CA SER A 100 27.20 -7.21 -12.80
C SER A 100 27.36 -8.25 -13.91
N GLN A 101 26.41 -8.28 -14.85
CA GLN A 101 26.67 -8.35 -16.29
C GLN A 101 25.51 -7.64 -17.02
N ALA A 102 25.63 -6.85 -18.07
CA ALA A 102 26.72 -6.15 -18.74
C ALA A 102 26.03 -5.11 -19.65
N GLU A 103 26.38 -3.84 -19.44
CA GLU A 103 26.51 -2.74 -20.40
C GLU A 103 25.56 -2.66 -21.62
N LYS A 104 24.63 -1.70 -21.55
CA LYS A 104 24.53 -0.66 -22.59
C LYS A 104 24.35 0.70 -21.92
N SER A 105 25.35 1.54 -22.15
CA SER A 105 25.44 2.95 -21.76
C SER A 105 24.13 3.73 -21.94
N SER A 106 23.63 4.35 -20.87
CA SER A 106 22.70 5.47 -20.96
C SER A 106 22.81 6.27 -19.67
N SER A 107 23.12 7.55 -19.80
CA SER A 107 23.06 8.57 -18.75
C SER A 107 21.97 8.30 -17.70
N LYS A 108 22.31 8.41 -16.41
CA LYS A 108 21.33 8.50 -15.32
C LYS A 108 20.36 9.64 -15.68
N SER A 109 19.20 9.30 -16.23
CA SER A 109 18.16 10.29 -16.50
C SER A 109 17.62 10.77 -15.17
N GLU A 110 17.38 12.09 -15.07
CA GLU A 110 16.79 12.75 -13.90
C GLU A 110 15.45 12.14 -13.45
N HIS A 111 14.83 11.30 -14.29
CA HIS A 111 13.57 10.61 -14.05
C HIS A 111 13.71 9.17 -13.50
N ASN A 112 14.89 8.72 -13.08
CA ASN A 112 15.03 7.38 -12.52
C ASN A 112 14.38 7.29 -11.12
N GLY A 113 13.51 6.31 -10.89
CA GLY A 113 12.74 6.17 -9.65
C GLY A 113 11.59 7.16 -9.49
N ILE A 114 11.23 7.90 -10.53
CA ILE A 114 10.15 8.91 -10.52
C ILE A 114 8.93 8.36 -11.25
N TYR A 115 7.73 8.52 -10.68
CA TYR A 115 6.52 8.01 -11.29
C TYR A 115 6.00 8.90 -12.42
N PHE A 116 5.42 8.26 -13.44
CA PHE A 116 4.64 8.93 -14.47
C PHE A 116 3.26 9.34 -13.94
N ILE A 117 2.65 10.35 -14.55
CA ILE A 117 1.37 10.89 -14.09
C ILE A 117 0.22 10.34 -14.93
N ILE A 118 -0.82 9.81 -14.27
CA ILE A 118 -2.09 9.43 -14.92
C ILE A 118 -3.21 10.44 -14.63
N GLN A 119 -4.30 10.39 -15.40
CA GLN A 119 -5.40 11.35 -15.32
C GLN A 119 -5.97 11.53 -13.91
N LYS A 120 -6.12 10.43 -13.14
CA LYS A 120 -6.60 10.49 -11.75
C LYS A 120 -5.61 11.10 -10.75
N GLY A 121 -4.38 11.39 -11.19
CA GLY A 121 -3.39 12.15 -10.45
C GLY A 121 -3.90 13.55 -10.08
N MET A 122 -3.24 14.19 -9.12
CA MET A 122 -3.62 15.52 -8.62
C MET A 122 -2.43 16.47 -8.72
N CYS A 123 -2.74 17.74 -8.99
CA CYS A 123 -1.75 18.82 -8.97
C CYS A 123 -2.09 19.86 -7.92
N GLN A 124 -1.11 20.72 -7.62
CA GLN A 124 -1.28 21.82 -6.70
C GLN A 124 -0.68 23.09 -7.28
N CYS A 125 -1.36 24.21 -7.05
CA CYS A 125 -0.81 25.54 -7.31
C CYS A 125 -0.34 26.13 -5.98
N ASN A 126 0.88 26.68 -5.91
CA ASN A 126 1.39 27.32 -4.70
C ASN A 126 0.54 28.51 -4.20
N GLN A 127 -0.29 29.07 -5.08
CA GLN A 127 -1.22 30.17 -4.78
C GLN A 127 -2.69 29.73 -4.66
N GLY A 128 -2.97 28.43 -4.84
CA GLY A 128 -4.30 27.85 -4.78
C GLY A 128 -4.68 27.31 -3.40
N PHE A 129 -5.94 26.89 -3.27
CA PHE A 129 -6.50 26.25 -2.07
C PHE A 129 -7.17 24.90 -2.35
N LYS A 130 -7.19 24.44 -3.61
CA LYS A 130 -7.72 23.14 -4.02
C LYS A 130 -6.73 22.37 -4.88
N PHE A 131 -6.92 21.06 -4.94
CA PHE A 131 -6.07 20.10 -5.64
C PHE A 131 -6.87 19.38 -6.72
N PRO A 132 -6.95 19.93 -7.94
CA PRO A 132 -7.73 19.34 -9.02
C PRO A 132 -7.02 18.12 -9.62
N LYS A 133 -7.81 17.27 -10.30
CA LYS A 133 -7.29 16.17 -11.10
C LYS A 133 -6.86 16.65 -12.49
N PHE A 134 -6.04 15.86 -13.17
CA PHE A 134 -5.72 16.11 -14.57
C PHE A 134 -6.90 15.78 -15.49
N LYS A 135 -6.94 16.42 -16.66
CA LYS A 135 -7.81 16.02 -17.75
C LYS A 135 -6.98 15.84 -19.02
N VAL A 136 -6.87 14.60 -19.48
CA VAL A 136 -6.14 14.27 -20.70
C VAL A 136 -6.99 14.64 -21.90
N THR A 137 -6.42 15.46 -22.77
CA THR A 137 -7.01 15.96 -24.02
C THR A 137 -6.12 15.65 -25.22
N SER A 138 -4.86 15.29 -24.96
CA SER A 138 -3.83 15.04 -25.95
C SER A 138 -4.01 13.73 -26.72
N HIS A 139 -4.67 12.72 -26.13
CA HIS A 139 -4.95 11.41 -26.71
C HIS A 139 -6.04 10.64 -25.93
N GLN A 140 -6.43 9.47 -26.45
CA GLN A 140 -7.33 8.50 -25.78
C GLN A 140 -6.83 7.05 -25.94
N LYS A 141 -5.51 6.86 -26.07
CA LYS A 141 -4.93 5.56 -26.49
C LYS A 141 -3.98 4.92 -25.49
N HIS A 142 -3.21 5.71 -24.73
CA HIS A 142 -2.17 5.17 -23.87
C HIS A 142 -2.59 5.25 -22.40
N TYR A 143 -2.62 4.09 -21.75
CA TYR A 143 -3.04 3.92 -20.37
C TYR A 143 -1.91 3.26 -19.58
N TRP A 144 -1.66 3.72 -18.37
CA TRP A 144 -0.70 3.07 -17.46
C TRP A 144 -1.46 2.32 -16.37
N ASN A 145 -1.12 1.05 -16.18
CA ASN A 145 -1.69 0.18 -15.14
C ASN A 145 -3.23 0.16 -15.18
N SER A 146 -3.81 0.07 -16.38
CA SER A 146 -5.26 -0.05 -16.57
C SER A 146 -5.61 -1.41 -17.16
N PRO A 147 -6.35 -2.27 -16.46
CA PRO A 147 -6.84 -3.52 -17.02
C PRO A 147 -7.87 -3.29 -18.14
N ASP A 148 -8.74 -2.28 -17.99
CA ASP A 148 -9.93 -2.08 -18.84
C ASP A 148 -9.91 -0.79 -19.69
N ALA A 149 -8.72 -0.20 -19.89
CA ALA A 149 -8.55 1.07 -20.62
C ALA A 149 -9.44 2.21 -20.06
N ASP A 150 -9.56 2.27 -18.73
CA ASP A 150 -10.30 3.32 -18.01
C ASP A 150 -9.59 4.68 -18.17
N ALA A 151 -10.36 5.71 -18.54
CA ALA A 151 -9.89 7.07 -18.75
C ALA A 151 -9.12 7.65 -17.56
N ASP A 152 -9.38 7.20 -16.33
CA ASP A 152 -8.66 7.62 -15.12
C ASP A 152 -7.17 7.22 -15.13
N TYR A 153 -6.79 6.26 -15.98
CA TYR A 153 -5.44 5.75 -16.15
C TYR A 153 -4.74 6.27 -17.41
N LEU A 154 -5.36 7.20 -18.13
CA LEU A 154 -4.72 7.84 -19.29
C LEU A 154 -3.43 8.54 -18.88
N ALA A 155 -2.39 8.34 -19.70
CA ALA A 155 -1.13 9.04 -19.57
C ALA A 155 -1.30 10.55 -19.71
N VAL A 156 -0.70 11.33 -18.81
CA VAL A 156 -0.69 12.79 -18.91
C VAL A 156 0.58 13.24 -19.65
N THR A 157 0.41 14.10 -20.65
CA THR A 157 1.49 14.64 -21.48
C THR A 157 1.72 16.12 -21.24
N GLN A 158 2.82 16.64 -21.78
CA GLN A 158 3.15 18.07 -21.69
C GLN A 158 2.11 19.03 -22.31
N ASP A 159 1.21 18.52 -23.14
CA ASP A 159 0.16 19.29 -23.81
C ASP A 159 -1.17 19.29 -23.03
N ASP A 160 -1.29 18.50 -21.96
CA ASP A 160 -2.50 18.38 -21.17
C ASP A 160 -2.59 19.51 -20.13
N LEU A 161 -3.20 20.62 -20.56
CA LEU A 161 -3.31 21.87 -19.80
C LEU A 161 -4.68 22.08 -19.17
N THR A 162 -5.52 21.05 -19.13
CA THR A 162 -6.86 21.13 -18.54
C THR A 162 -6.97 20.26 -17.30
N PHE A 163 -7.86 20.67 -16.41
CA PHE A 163 -8.04 20.04 -15.10
C PHE A 163 -9.51 19.74 -14.86
N ASP A 164 -9.77 18.82 -13.92
CA ASP A 164 -11.10 18.46 -13.45
C ASP A 164 -11.25 18.79 -11.95
N PRO A 165 -12.17 19.68 -11.55
CA PRO A 165 -13.11 20.44 -12.39
C PRO A 165 -12.44 21.55 -13.23
N PRO A 166 -12.99 21.90 -14.41
CA PRO A 166 -12.41 22.94 -15.28
C PRO A 166 -12.64 24.36 -14.76
N ALA A 167 -13.74 24.59 -14.04
CA ALA A 167 -14.05 25.88 -13.44
C ALA A 167 -13.37 26.00 -12.07
N MET A 168 -12.53 27.04 -11.92
CA MET A 168 -11.82 27.33 -10.68
C MET A 168 -11.04 26.11 -10.13
N PRO A 169 -10.15 25.50 -10.94
CA PRO A 169 -9.52 24.22 -10.61
C PRO A 169 -8.76 24.26 -9.27
N PHE A 170 -8.17 25.41 -8.94
CA PHE A 170 -7.43 25.61 -7.68
C PHE A 170 -8.22 26.35 -6.59
N GLY A 171 -9.55 26.48 -6.73
CA GLY A 171 -10.39 27.22 -5.77
C GLY A 171 -10.14 28.72 -5.84
N ASN A 172 -9.76 29.35 -4.72
CA ASN A 172 -9.42 30.78 -4.68
C ASN A 172 -7.92 30.98 -5.00
N CYS A 173 -7.52 32.20 -5.35
CA CYS A 173 -6.12 32.49 -5.71
C CYS A 173 -5.53 33.59 -4.83
N LYS A 174 -4.43 33.28 -4.13
CA LYS A 174 -3.71 34.22 -3.25
C LYS A 174 -3.20 35.47 -3.99
N LEU A 175 -2.92 35.35 -5.30
CA LEU A 175 -2.50 36.47 -6.14
C LEU A 175 -3.67 37.37 -6.60
N ARG A 176 -4.89 37.11 -6.13
CA ARG A 176 -6.07 37.93 -6.42
C ARG A 176 -6.76 38.38 -5.12
N PRO A 177 -6.12 39.24 -4.31
CA PRO A 177 -6.67 39.68 -3.03
C PRO A 177 -7.88 40.61 -3.20
N THR A 178 -8.77 40.59 -2.21
CA THR A 178 -9.87 41.53 -2.03
C THR A 178 -9.98 41.93 -0.56
N SER A 179 -10.82 42.92 -0.25
CA SER A 179 -11.07 43.37 1.13
C SER A 179 -11.60 42.28 2.07
N GLY A 180 -12.12 41.16 1.54
CA GLY A 180 -12.70 40.06 2.33
C GLY A 180 -12.04 38.69 2.09
N GLY A 181 -10.87 38.64 1.46
CA GLY A 181 -10.15 37.39 1.18
C GLY A 181 -9.55 37.36 -0.22
N TYR A 182 -9.84 36.29 -0.97
CA TYR A 182 -9.25 36.05 -2.29
C TYR A 182 -10.35 35.75 -3.32
N LEU A 183 -10.22 36.31 -4.52
CA LEU A 183 -11.09 35.97 -5.64
C LEU A 183 -10.85 34.53 -6.10
N PRO A 184 -11.85 33.93 -6.78
CA PRO A 184 -11.66 32.66 -7.45
C PRO A 184 -10.49 32.65 -8.44
N CYS A 185 -9.84 31.50 -8.55
CA CYS A 185 -8.77 31.25 -9.48
C CYS A 185 -9.30 31.32 -10.92
N VAL A 186 -8.72 32.21 -11.72
CA VAL A 186 -8.89 32.24 -13.18
C VAL A 186 -7.61 31.62 -13.75
N TYR A 187 -7.60 30.29 -13.77
CA TYR A 187 -6.46 29.53 -14.26
C TYR A 187 -6.23 29.84 -15.74
N SER A 188 -4.98 30.12 -16.10
CA SER A 188 -4.54 30.31 -17.48
C SER A 188 -3.11 29.79 -17.60
N PRO A 189 -2.84 28.74 -18.40
CA PRO A 189 -1.49 28.18 -18.56
C PRO A 189 -0.56 29.17 -19.27
N ALA A 190 0.68 29.27 -18.78
CA ALA A 190 1.76 29.98 -19.43
C ALA A 190 2.68 28.99 -20.14
N GLY A 191 2.27 28.57 -21.34
CA GLY A 191 3.01 27.58 -22.15
C GLY A 191 2.62 26.14 -21.84
N LYS A 192 3.58 25.22 -22.05
CA LYS A 192 3.44 23.78 -21.81
C LYS A 192 4.06 23.39 -20.47
N TRP A 193 3.77 22.18 -20.00
CA TRP A 193 4.50 21.62 -18.86
C TRP A 193 5.99 21.53 -19.16
N GLN A 194 6.79 21.88 -18.16
CA GLN A 194 8.24 21.81 -18.15
C GLN A 194 8.69 20.57 -17.38
N LYS A 195 9.94 20.15 -17.61
CA LYS A 195 10.53 18.94 -16.99
C LYS A 195 9.68 17.68 -17.24
N ALA A 196 9.11 17.58 -18.44
CA ALA A 196 8.51 16.35 -18.93
C ALA A 196 9.62 15.37 -19.35
N CYS A 197 9.33 14.06 -19.36
CA CYS A 197 10.30 13.05 -19.73
C CYS A 197 10.37 12.91 -21.26
N ASP A 198 11.46 13.38 -21.87
CA ASP A 198 11.64 13.31 -23.32
C ASP A 198 11.92 11.91 -23.86
N LYS A 199 12.32 10.97 -22.98
CA LYS A 199 12.58 9.57 -23.36
C LYS A 199 11.29 8.78 -23.58
N ILE A 200 10.22 9.12 -22.84
CA ILE A 200 8.93 8.42 -22.90
C ILE A 200 7.88 9.35 -23.48
N LYS A 201 7.38 9.01 -24.66
CA LYS A 201 6.43 9.82 -25.41
C LYS A 201 5.17 9.05 -25.75
N VAL A 202 4.04 9.73 -25.71
CA VAL A 202 2.75 9.24 -26.23
C VAL A 202 2.33 10.16 -27.36
N MET A 203 2.12 9.61 -28.56
CA MET A 203 1.76 10.40 -29.74
C MET A 203 2.73 11.58 -29.98
N ASP A 204 4.03 11.31 -29.87
CA ASP A 204 5.14 12.28 -29.97
C ASP A 204 5.20 13.37 -28.91
N LYS A 205 4.40 13.26 -27.84
CA LYS A 205 4.35 14.21 -26.72
C LYS A 205 5.04 13.62 -25.49
N SER A 206 5.96 14.36 -24.90
CA SER A 206 6.67 13.96 -23.69
C SER A 206 5.71 13.78 -22.51
N CYS A 207 5.88 12.69 -21.78
CA CYS A 207 5.03 12.33 -20.65
C CYS A 207 5.42 13.08 -19.37
N LEU A 208 4.43 13.43 -18.55
CA LEU A 208 4.70 14.06 -17.25
C LEU A 208 5.24 13.06 -16.23
N THR A 209 6.05 13.58 -15.33
CA THR A 209 6.58 12.88 -14.15
C THR A 209 6.38 13.75 -12.91
N GLU A 210 6.68 13.25 -11.72
CA GLU A 210 6.44 13.99 -10.47
C GLU A 210 7.23 15.31 -10.36
N ILE A 211 8.31 15.47 -11.12
CA ILE A 211 9.09 16.70 -11.17
C ILE A 211 8.59 17.72 -12.20
N SER A 212 7.57 17.34 -12.99
CA SER A 212 7.02 18.22 -14.01
C SER A 212 6.30 19.42 -13.37
N GLU A 213 6.47 20.58 -13.99
CA GLU A 213 5.95 21.84 -13.46
C GLU A 213 5.33 22.70 -14.57
N LEU A 214 4.30 23.47 -14.21
CA LEU A 214 3.61 24.36 -15.13
C LEU A 214 3.47 25.75 -14.50
N MET A 215 3.68 26.80 -15.30
CA MET A 215 3.45 28.16 -14.87
C MET A 215 2.03 28.61 -15.24
N CYS A 216 1.38 29.34 -14.34
CA CYS A 216 0.14 30.06 -14.62
C CYS A 216 0.47 31.50 -15.02
N ALA A 217 -0.24 32.06 -16.00
CA ALA A 217 -0.06 33.44 -16.45
C ALA A 217 -0.30 34.48 -15.33
N THR A 218 -1.07 34.13 -14.30
CA THR A 218 -1.24 34.95 -13.09
C THR A 218 0.02 35.00 -12.21
N GLY A 219 0.99 34.10 -12.42
CA GLY A 219 2.25 34.02 -11.66
C GLY A 219 2.33 32.84 -10.67
N GLY A 220 1.29 32.01 -10.59
CA GLY A 220 1.32 30.78 -9.78
C GLY A 220 2.16 29.68 -10.42
N LYS A 221 2.86 28.90 -9.60
CA LYS A 221 3.58 27.70 -10.01
C LYS A 221 2.75 26.47 -9.65
N ILE A 222 2.53 25.61 -10.63
CA ILE A 222 1.78 24.36 -10.50
C ILE A 222 2.76 23.19 -10.52
N THR A 223 2.64 22.30 -9.54
CA THR A 223 3.46 21.10 -9.40
C THR A 223 2.56 19.88 -9.19
N ILE A 224 3.13 18.69 -9.38
CA ILE A 224 2.45 17.43 -9.09
C ILE A 224 2.29 17.28 -7.57
N LEU A 225 1.11 16.85 -7.13
CA LEU A 225 0.83 16.48 -5.74
C LEU A 225 0.72 14.96 -5.58
N LYS A 226 0.03 14.29 -6.51
CA LYS A 226 -0.10 12.83 -6.54
C LYS A 226 0.00 12.35 -7.98
N HIS A 227 0.86 11.36 -8.24
CA HIS A 227 1.00 10.74 -9.56
C HIS A 227 -0.23 9.95 -10.01
N GLY A 228 -1.06 9.53 -9.04
CA GLY A 228 -2.35 8.87 -9.28
C GLY A 228 -2.24 7.36 -9.47
N GLN A 229 -1.06 6.82 -9.77
CA GLN A 229 -0.87 5.38 -9.87
C GLN A 229 -1.00 4.71 -8.49
N GLN A 230 -1.45 3.46 -8.48
CA GLN A 230 -1.43 2.60 -7.30
C GLN A 230 -0.70 1.31 -7.68
N SER A 231 0.15 0.82 -6.78
CA SER A 231 0.74 -0.50 -6.96
C SER A 231 -0.33 -1.54 -6.69
N GLU A 232 -0.63 -2.35 -7.69
CA GLU A 232 -1.50 -3.50 -7.52
C GLU A 232 -0.63 -4.74 -7.31
N ILE A 233 -1.09 -5.63 -6.43
CA ILE A 233 -0.46 -6.94 -6.28
C ILE A 233 -0.69 -7.68 -7.58
N GLY A 234 0.39 -7.89 -8.34
CA GLY A 234 0.31 -8.62 -9.60
C GLY A 234 -0.01 -10.10 -9.36
N LYS A 235 -0.61 -10.76 -10.35
CA LYS A 235 -0.93 -12.20 -10.30
C LYS A 235 0.29 -13.06 -9.91
N LYS A 236 1.46 -12.74 -10.47
CA LYS A 236 2.73 -13.41 -10.11
C LYS A 236 3.11 -13.24 -8.64
N ASN A 237 2.77 -12.12 -8.02
CA ASN A 237 3.03 -11.90 -6.61
C ASN A 237 2.13 -12.80 -5.76
N VAL A 238 0.87 -13.00 -6.19
CA VAL A 238 -0.07 -13.94 -5.54
C VAL A 238 0.41 -15.38 -5.74
N GLU A 239 0.81 -15.76 -6.95
CA GLU A 239 1.33 -17.10 -7.27
C GLU A 239 2.58 -17.45 -6.45
N ASN A 240 3.51 -16.50 -6.32
CA ASN A 240 4.76 -16.69 -5.60
C ASN A 240 4.63 -16.56 -4.06
N ALA A 241 3.51 -16.03 -3.56
CA ALA A 241 3.29 -15.91 -2.12
C ALA A 241 3.11 -17.29 -1.48
N SER A 242 3.76 -17.53 -0.34
CA SER A 242 3.59 -18.77 0.42
C SER A 242 2.15 -18.86 0.96
N SER A 243 1.46 -19.94 0.61
CA SER A 243 0.08 -20.16 1.09
C SER A 243 0.05 -20.29 2.60
N PHE A 244 1.00 -21.02 3.18
CA PHE A 244 1.14 -21.17 4.63
C PHE A 244 1.29 -19.83 5.36
N GLU A 245 2.21 -18.97 4.91
CA GLU A 245 2.43 -17.66 5.54
C GLU A 245 1.19 -16.77 5.41
N GLN A 246 0.60 -16.73 4.22
CA GLN A 246 -0.63 -15.98 3.99
C GLN A 246 -1.80 -16.52 4.81
N GLN A 247 -1.84 -17.82 5.07
CA GLN A 247 -2.86 -18.44 5.90
C GLN A 247 -2.68 -18.13 7.39
N ILE A 248 -1.45 -17.91 7.85
CA ILE A 248 -1.17 -17.43 9.21
C ILE A 248 -1.57 -15.95 9.34
N TYR A 249 -1.18 -15.10 8.39
CA TYR A 249 -1.48 -13.67 8.43
C TYR A 249 -2.94 -13.34 8.12
N ASN A 250 -3.57 -14.09 7.21
CA ASN A 250 -4.94 -13.92 6.75
C ASN A 250 -5.79 -15.18 7.00
N PRO A 251 -5.96 -15.61 8.27
CA PRO A 251 -6.54 -16.91 8.62
C PRO A 251 -8.05 -17.06 8.35
N VAL A 252 -8.68 -16.01 7.83
CA VAL A 252 -10.09 -16.02 7.42
C VAL A 252 -10.25 -16.48 5.97
N ILE A 253 -9.24 -16.24 5.13
CA ILE A 253 -9.28 -16.50 3.69
C ILE A 253 -8.54 -17.81 3.44
N ASP A 254 -9.12 -18.75 2.70
CA ASP A 254 -8.38 -19.86 2.11
C ASP A 254 -7.52 -19.29 0.97
N PHE A 255 -6.21 -19.23 1.18
CA PHE A 255 -5.32 -18.59 0.21
C PHE A 255 -5.12 -19.44 -1.05
N ASP A 256 -5.25 -20.76 -0.96
CA ASP A 256 -5.16 -21.64 -2.12
C ASP A 256 -6.41 -21.49 -3.00
N GLU A 257 -7.60 -21.43 -2.39
CA GLU A 257 -8.83 -21.10 -3.13
C GLU A 257 -8.72 -19.71 -3.79
N PHE A 258 -8.17 -18.73 -3.06
CA PHE A 258 -7.94 -17.39 -3.61
C PHE A 258 -6.98 -17.42 -4.81
N LYS A 259 -5.88 -18.17 -4.75
CA LYS A 259 -4.96 -18.37 -5.89
C LYS A 259 -5.70 -18.96 -7.07
N ASP A 260 -6.48 -20.01 -6.86
CA ASP A 260 -7.23 -20.67 -7.93
C ASP A 260 -8.23 -19.72 -8.59
N GLN A 261 -8.93 -18.89 -7.83
CA GLN A 261 -9.84 -17.87 -8.37
C GLN A 261 -9.10 -16.84 -9.24
N ILE A 262 -7.92 -16.36 -8.80
CA ILE A 262 -7.09 -15.42 -9.57
C ILE A 262 -6.56 -16.06 -10.86
N VAL A 263 -6.24 -17.37 -10.83
CA VAL A 263 -5.79 -18.12 -12.01
C VAL A 263 -6.94 -18.43 -12.96
N GLN A 264 -8.13 -18.79 -12.48
CA GLN A 264 -9.30 -19.12 -13.30
C GLN A 264 -9.83 -17.92 -14.08
N GLN A 265 -9.70 -16.69 -13.56
CA GLN A 265 -9.92 -15.47 -14.35
C GLN A 265 -9.06 -15.40 -15.63
N ASN A 266 -8.01 -16.23 -15.79
CA ASN A 266 -7.23 -16.32 -17.03
C ASN A 266 -7.87 -17.20 -18.11
N VAL A 267 -8.83 -18.08 -17.77
CA VAL A 267 -9.39 -19.06 -18.72
C VAL A 267 -10.61 -18.51 -19.45
N ASP A 268 -11.35 -17.58 -18.85
CA ASP A 268 -12.56 -16.98 -19.45
C ASP A 268 -12.28 -15.89 -20.51
N TYR A 269 -11.02 -15.67 -20.87
CA TYR A 269 -10.58 -14.66 -21.85
C TYR A 269 -9.79 -15.23 -23.05
N TYR A 270 -9.99 -16.50 -23.40
CA TYR A 270 -9.52 -17.08 -24.67
C TYR A 270 -10.67 -17.46 -25.60
#